data_AF-A0A257UXE1-F1
#
_entry.id   AF-A0A257UXE1-F1
#
_cell.length_a   1.000
_cell.length_b   1.000
_cell.length_c   1.000
_cell.angle_alpha   90.00
_cell.angle_beta   90.00
_cell.angle_gamma   90.00
#
_symmetry.space_group_name_H-M   'P 1'
#
loop_
_entity.id
_entity.type
_entity.pdbx_description
1 polymer ?
#
loop_
_entity_poly.entity_id
_entity_poly.type
_entity_poly.pdbx_seq_one_letter_code
_entity_poly.pdbx_strand_id
1 'polypeptide(L)'
;MNYDAVSAVLAVHLLAFAGWTGFLAGYLLIGPPALRLLRWCLMIMPVSLLSGWGLALVQYGGPAGWPRAINAMQTAGLAMAIVLLIAWFGGVLLVRDAESAADPLAMAVAVRRLTRLVAVDVLLGVLILGFAVLGRFG
;
A
#
# COMPACT_ATOMS: atom_id res chain seq x y z
N MET A 1 13.84 0.67 -26.72
CA MET A 1 13.60 0.50 -25.27
C MET A 1 14.46 -0.66 -24.80
N ASN A 2 15.28 -0.46 -23.76
CA ASN A 2 16.17 -1.52 -23.26
C ASN A 2 15.35 -2.52 -22.42
N TYR A 3 15.18 -3.75 -22.92
CA TYR A 3 14.37 -4.78 -22.28
C TYR A 3 14.87 -5.17 -20.88
N ASP A 4 16.19 -5.10 -20.65
CA ASP A 4 16.78 -5.44 -19.36
C ASP A 4 16.40 -4.41 -18.28
N ALA A 5 16.36 -3.13 -18.66
CA ALA A 5 15.97 -2.05 -17.77
C ALA A 5 14.48 -2.14 -17.37
N VAL A 6 13.60 -2.43 -18.33
CA VAL A 6 12.15 -2.58 -18.05
C VAL A 6 11.91 -3.78 -17.15
N SER A 7 12.58 -4.90 -17.40
CA SER A 7 12.46 -6.11 -16.58
C SER A 7 12.96 -5.89 -15.15
N ALA A 8 14.06 -5.15 -14.97
CA ALA A 8 14.57 -4.80 -13.65
C ALA A 8 13.59 -3.90 -12.88
N VAL A 9 13.02 -2.87 -13.53
CA VAL A 9 12.04 -1.99 -12.88
C VAL A 9 10.76 -2.75 -12.54
N LEU A 10 10.31 -3.67 -13.40
CA LEU A 10 9.19 -4.55 -13.10
C LEU A 10 9.45 -5.41 -11.87
N ALA A 11 10.63 -6.03 -11.77
CA ALA A 11 11.00 -6.81 -10.59
C ALA A 11 11.00 -5.95 -9.31
N VAL A 12 11.57 -4.76 -9.36
CA VAL A 12 11.55 -3.80 -8.24
C VAL A 12 10.12 -3.42 -7.87
N HIS A 13 9.26 -3.16 -8.85
CA HIS A 13 7.86 -2.82 -8.62
C HIS A 13 7.11 -3.95 -7.92
N LEU A 14 7.24 -5.18 -8.42
CA LEU A 14 6.57 -6.35 -7.85
C LEU A 14 7.06 -6.63 -6.42
N LEU A 15 8.36 -6.52 -6.16
CA LEU A 15 8.93 -6.68 -4.82
C LEU A 15 8.45 -5.58 -3.87
N ALA A 16 8.41 -4.33 -4.31
CA ALA A 16 7.93 -3.22 -3.50
C ALA A 16 6.44 -3.38 -3.18
N PHE A 17 5.61 -3.71 -4.17
CA PHE A 17 4.18 -3.93 -3.97
C PHE A 17 3.90 -5.12 -3.04
N ALA A 18 4.61 -6.23 -3.24
CA ALA A 18 4.51 -7.42 -2.39
C ALA A 18 4.98 -7.13 -0.96
N GLY A 19 6.08 -6.39 -0.80
CA GLY A 19 6.60 -5.98 0.50
C GLY A 19 5.61 -5.08 1.25
N TRP A 20 5.04 -4.08 0.57
CA TRP A 20 4.05 -3.18 1.16
C TRP A 20 2.80 -3.94 1.60
N THR A 21 2.18 -4.70 0.70
CA THR A 21 0.96 -5.46 1.01
C THR A 21 1.22 -6.54 2.06
N GLY A 22 2.37 -7.21 1.98
CA GLY A 22 2.79 -8.26 2.91
C GLY A 22 3.04 -7.73 4.32
N PHE A 23 3.66 -6.57 4.48
CA PHE A 23 3.86 -5.95 5.79
C PHE A 23 2.56 -5.46 6.42
N LEU A 24 1.61 -4.94 5.62
CA LEU A 24 0.26 -4.63 6.10
C LEU A 24 -0.46 -5.88 6.60
N ALA A 25 -0.44 -6.96 5.81
CA ALA A 25 -1.03 -8.25 6.21
C ALA A 25 -0.35 -8.82 7.47
N GLY A 26 0.98 -8.73 7.55
CA GLY A 26 1.74 -9.12 8.74
C GLY A 26 1.33 -8.31 9.99
N TYR A 27 1.07 -7.01 9.84
CA TYR A 27 0.54 -6.21 10.94
C TYR A 27 -0.85 -6.70 11.38
N LEU A 28 -1.74 -7.07 10.47
CA LEU A 28 -3.07 -7.60 10.84
C LEU A 28 -2.99 -8.92 11.62
N LEU A 29 -1.95 -9.73 11.37
CA LEU A 29 -1.73 -11.00 12.06
C LEU A 29 -1.10 -10.83 13.45
N ILE A 30 -0.17 -9.88 13.59
CA ILE A 30 0.61 -9.69 14.84
C ILE A 30 -0.03 -8.64 15.76
N GLY A 31 -0.67 -7.62 15.18
CA GLY A 31 -1.33 -6.54 15.90
C GLY A 31 -0.40 -5.41 16.36
N PRO A 32 -0.80 -4.65 17.40
CA PRO A 32 -0.11 -3.44 17.85
C PRO A 32 1.40 -3.55 18.12
N PRO A 33 1.95 -4.67 18.62
CA PRO A 33 3.40 -4.78 18.81
C PRO A 33 4.22 -4.65 17.51
N ALA A 34 3.59 -4.81 16.34
CA ALA A 34 4.23 -4.79 15.04
C ALA A 34 4.18 -3.43 14.31
N LEU A 35 4.03 -2.29 15.03
CA LEU A 35 4.02 -0.95 14.41
C LEU A 35 5.23 -0.69 13.47
N ARG A 36 6.37 -1.33 13.73
CA ARG A 36 7.55 -1.26 12.84
C ARG A 36 7.26 -1.72 11.40
N LEU A 37 6.30 -2.62 11.19
CA LEU A 37 5.89 -3.06 9.85
C LEU A 37 5.25 -1.92 9.06
N LEU A 38 4.40 -1.12 9.71
CA LEU A 38 3.80 0.06 9.08
C LEU A 38 4.87 1.11 8.73
N ARG A 39 5.93 1.21 9.52
CA ARG A 39 7.08 2.06 9.20
C ARG A 39 7.80 1.60 7.93
N TRP A 40 7.98 0.29 7.76
CA TRP A 40 8.56 -0.27 6.54
C TRP A 40 7.65 -0.02 5.32
N CYS A 41 6.32 -0.13 5.49
CA CYS A 41 5.37 0.24 4.44
C CYS A 41 5.60 1.67 3.95
N LEU A 42 5.82 2.64 4.84
CA LEU A 42 6.08 4.04 4.44
C LEU A 42 7.33 4.19 3.57
N MET A 43 8.38 3.39 3.82
CA MET A 43 9.61 3.45 3.03
C MET A 43 9.45 2.79 1.66
N ILE A 44 8.60 1.75 1.58
CA ILE A 44 8.43 0.94 0.37
C ILE A 44 7.33 1.51 -0.55
N MET A 45 6.29 2.10 0.01
CA MET A 45 5.21 2.78 -0.70
C MET A 45 5.70 3.68 -1.85
N PRO A 46 6.63 4.64 -1.64
CA PRO A 46 7.09 5.51 -2.71
C PRO A 46 7.81 4.72 -3.82
N VAL A 47 8.58 3.68 -3.47
CA VAL A 47 9.23 2.81 -4.45
C VAL A 47 8.18 2.10 -5.31
N SER A 48 7.15 1.54 -4.69
CA SER A 48 6.04 0.87 -5.40
C SER A 48 5.31 1.82 -6.33
N LEU A 49 4.99 3.04 -5.87
CA LEU A 49 4.29 4.05 -6.67
C LEU A 49 5.15 4.53 -7.85
N LEU A 50 6.38 4.99 -7.58
CA LEU A 50 7.25 5.55 -8.61
C LEU A 50 7.57 4.52 -9.70
N SER A 51 7.85 3.28 -9.30
CA SER A 51 8.09 2.20 -10.27
C SER A 51 6.83 1.84 -11.06
N GLY A 52 5.66 1.79 -10.44
CA GLY A 52 4.38 1.48 -11.10
C GLY A 52 3.98 2.55 -12.12
N TRP A 53 4.04 3.83 -11.72
CA TRP A 53 3.77 4.96 -12.60
C TRP A 53 4.81 5.06 -13.72
N GLY A 54 6.10 4.86 -13.39
CA GLY A 54 7.18 4.85 -14.38
C GLY A 54 6.98 3.79 -15.45
N LEU A 55 6.63 2.56 -15.07
CA LEU A 55 6.32 1.47 -16.00
C LEU A 55 5.12 1.82 -16.89
N ALA A 56 4.05 2.36 -16.31
CA ALA A 56 2.85 2.74 -17.07
C ALA A 56 3.16 3.87 -18.08
N LEU A 57 3.93 4.87 -17.68
CA LEU A 57 4.34 5.98 -18.55
C LEU A 57 5.25 5.50 -19.71
N VAL A 58 6.21 4.62 -19.41
CA VAL A 58 7.13 4.08 -20.42
C VAL A 58 6.39 3.18 -21.43
N GLN A 59 5.44 2.37 -20.96
CA GLN A 59 4.73 1.40 -21.79
C GLN A 59 3.59 2.03 -22.61
N TYR A 60 2.84 2.96 -22.01
CA TYR A 60 1.58 3.48 -22.57
C TYR A 60 1.57 4.99 -22.82
N GLY A 61 2.66 5.70 -22.51
CA GLY A 61 2.69 7.16 -22.57
C GLY A 61 1.84 7.80 -21.48
N GLY A 62 1.16 8.90 -21.79
CA GLY A 62 0.36 9.64 -20.81
C GLY A 62 -0.92 8.89 -20.36
N PRO A 63 -1.50 9.24 -19.18
CA PRO A 63 -2.66 8.54 -18.62
C PRO A 63 -3.89 8.43 -19.52
N ALA A 64 -4.06 9.34 -20.46
CA ALA A 64 -5.15 9.31 -21.44
C ALA A 64 -5.08 8.10 -22.39
N GLY A 65 -3.89 7.53 -22.59
CA GLY A 65 -3.67 6.33 -23.42
C GLY A 65 -3.69 5.02 -22.64
N TRP A 66 -3.86 5.06 -21.32
CA TRP A 66 -3.74 3.87 -20.49
C TRP A 66 -4.99 2.98 -20.58
N PRO A 67 -4.81 1.64 -20.62
CA PRO A 67 -5.91 0.71 -20.42
C PRO A 67 -6.64 1.01 -19.10
N ARG A 68 -7.96 0.79 -19.06
CA ARG A 68 -8.78 1.07 -17.86
C ARG A 68 -8.26 0.34 -16.62
N ALA A 69 -7.79 -0.90 -16.78
CA ALA A 69 -7.20 -1.68 -15.70
C ALA A 69 -5.95 -1.00 -15.11
N ILE A 70 -5.07 -0.45 -15.95
CA ILE A 70 -3.86 0.26 -15.50
C ILE A 70 -4.24 1.53 -14.75
N ASN A 71 -5.20 2.30 -15.27
CA ASN A 71 -5.75 3.46 -14.55
C ASN A 71 -6.30 3.05 -13.17
N ALA A 72 -7.12 2.00 -13.10
CA ALA A 72 -7.67 1.50 -11.85
C ALA A 72 -6.59 1.07 -10.85
N MET A 73 -5.54 0.38 -11.33
CA MET A 73 -4.41 -0.02 -10.48
C MET A 73 -3.65 1.18 -9.91
N GLN A 74 -3.35 2.19 -10.74
CA GLN A 74 -2.64 3.39 -10.27
C GLN A 74 -3.49 4.23 -9.29
N THR A 75 -4.79 4.36 -9.56
CA THR A 75 -5.72 5.02 -8.64
C THR A 75 -5.82 4.28 -7.31
N ALA A 76 -5.94 2.95 -7.33
CA ALA A 76 -5.96 2.14 -6.12
C ALA A 76 -4.64 2.25 -5.34
N GLY A 77 -3.49 2.27 -6.02
CA GLY A 77 -2.19 2.48 -5.39
C GLY A 77 -2.08 3.84 -4.67
N LEU A 78 -2.63 4.91 -5.26
CA LEU A 78 -2.73 6.21 -4.60
C LEU A 78 -3.68 6.18 -3.40
N ALA A 79 -4.82 5.50 -3.52
CA ALA A 79 -5.76 5.35 -2.42
C ALA A 79 -5.13 4.59 -1.23
N MET A 80 -4.40 3.50 -1.50
CA MET A 80 -3.60 2.79 -0.50
C MET A 80 -2.61 3.70 0.20
N ALA A 81 -1.86 4.51 -0.56
CA ALA A 81 -0.89 5.44 0.00
C ALA A 81 -1.55 6.45 0.96
N ILE A 82 -2.70 7.00 0.58
CA ILE A 82 -3.47 7.91 1.43
C ILE A 82 -3.92 7.20 2.72
N VAL A 83 -4.45 5.98 2.61
CA VAL A 83 -4.89 5.19 3.77
C VAL A 83 -3.72 4.89 4.71
N LEU A 84 -2.56 4.49 4.17
CA LEU A 84 -1.35 4.26 4.95
C LEU A 84 -0.90 5.54 5.68
N LEU A 85 -0.92 6.68 5.00
CA LEU A 85 -0.55 7.96 5.60
C LEU A 85 -1.51 8.35 6.73
N ILE A 86 -2.82 8.15 6.56
CA ILE A 86 -3.82 8.34 7.63
C ILE A 86 -3.59 7.36 8.78
N ALA A 87 -3.30 6.09 8.48
CA ALA A 87 -3.01 5.07 9.48
C ALA A 87 -1.77 5.45 10.30
N TRP A 88 -0.70 5.90 9.65
CA TRP A 88 0.54 6.28 10.32
C TRP A 88 0.43 7.60 11.08
N PHE A 89 0.04 8.68 10.41
CA PHE A 89 0.02 10.01 11.04
C PHE A 89 -1.21 10.25 11.91
N GLY A 90 -2.30 9.49 11.75
CA GLY A 90 -3.46 9.56 12.62
C GLY A 90 -3.55 8.37 13.57
N GLY A 91 -3.67 7.16 13.02
CA GLY A 91 -3.93 5.96 13.80
C GLY A 91 -2.82 5.60 14.79
N VAL A 92 -1.55 5.68 14.40
CA VAL A 92 -0.42 5.38 15.30
C VAL A 92 -0.26 6.45 16.37
N LEU A 93 -0.50 7.73 16.05
CA LEU A 93 -0.50 8.79 17.07
C LEU A 93 -1.57 8.53 18.14
N LEU A 94 -2.79 8.18 17.73
CA LEU A 94 -3.87 7.84 18.67
C LEU A 94 -3.52 6.67 19.59
N VAL A 95 -2.81 5.65 19.07
CA VAL A 95 -2.35 4.52 19.89
C VAL A 95 -1.32 4.97 20.92
N ARG A 96 -0.36 5.81 20.52
CA ARG A 96 0.68 6.33 21.42
C ARG A 96 0.11 7.27 22.48
N ASP A 97 -0.83 8.12 22.11
CA ASP A 97 -1.50 9.04 23.04
C ASP A 97 -2.25 8.24 24.11
N ALA A 98 -3.03 7.23 23.71
CA ALA A 98 -3.72 6.33 24.63
C ALA A 98 -2.76 5.54 25.54
N GLU A 99 -1.60 5.11 25.01
CA GLU A 99 -0.55 4.44 25.78
C GLU A 99 0.00 5.37 26.87
N SER A 100 0.34 6.60 26.50
CA SER A 100 0.87 7.60 27.42
C SER A 100 -0.13 8.02 28.51
N ALA A 101 -1.42 8.01 28.18
CA ALA A 101 -2.50 8.31 29.11
C ALA A 101 -2.87 7.11 30.01
N ALA A 102 -2.30 5.93 29.76
CA ALA A 102 -2.64 4.67 30.40
C ALA A 102 -4.16 4.36 30.39
N ASP A 103 -4.87 4.79 29.34
CA ASP A 103 -6.32 4.60 29.19
C ASP A 103 -6.61 3.34 28.34
N PRO A 104 -7.06 2.23 28.96
CA PRO A 104 -7.31 0.99 28.25
C PRO A 104 -8.50 1.07 27.27
N LEU A 105 -9.49 1.93 27.53
CA LEU A 105 -10.64 2.11 26.64
C LEU A 105 -10.24 2.90 25.39
N ALA A 106 -9.51 4.00 25.57
CA ALA A 106 -8.95 4.77 24.47
C ALA A 106 -8.01 3.91 23.62
N MET A 107 -7.17 3.09 24.25
CA MET A 107 -6.26 2.16 23.58
C MET A 107 -7.04 1.17 22.69
N ALA A 108 -8.08 0.53 23.21
CA ALA A 108 -8.88 -0.41 22.44
C ALA A 108 -9.57 0.24 21.21
N VAL A 109 -10.02 1.48 21.35
CA VAL A 109 -10.63 2.24 20.24
C VAL A 109 -9.57 2.63 19.19
N ALA A 110 -8.42 3.13 19.63
CA ALA A 110 -7.33 3.52 18.74
C ALA A 110 -6.81 2.32 17.93
N VAL A 111 -6.57 1.18 18.59
CA VAL A 111 -6.13 -0.07 17.94
C VAL A 111 -7.16 -0.55 16.91
N ARG A 112 -8.46 -0.55 17.24
CA ARG A 112 -9.50 -0.95 16.27
C ARG A 112 -9.53 -0.04 15.05
N ARG A 113 -9.41 1.27 15.23
CA ARG A 113 -9.38 2.24 14.13
C ARG A 113 -8.16 2.02 13.23
N LEU A 114 -6.98 1.87 13.83
CA LEU A 114 -5.75 1.59 13.10
C LEU A 114 -5.84 0.27 12.32
N THR A 115 -6.31 -0.80 12.98
CA THR A 115 -6.48 -2.12 12.35
C THR A 115 -7.46 -2.06 11.18
N ARG A 116 -8.56 -1.31 11.30
CA ARG A 116 -9.51 -1.12 10.21
C ARG A 116 -8.88 -0.41 9.01
N LEU A 117 -8.10 0.64 9.24
CA LEU A 117 -7.39 1.34 8.15
C LEU A 117 -6.42 0.40 7.44
N VAL A 118 -5.62 -0.36 8.19
CA VAL A 118 -4.70 -1.35 7.60
C VAL A 118 -5.45 -2.43 6.83
N ALA A 119 -6.62 -2.88 7.33
CA ALA A 119 -7.44 -3.85 6.62
C ALA A 119 -8.01 -3.30 5.30
N VAL A 120 -8.47 -2.04 5.28
CA VAL A 120 -8.88 -1.37 4.03
C VAL A 120 -7.72 -1.31 3.04
N ASP A 121 -6.51 -0.97 3.52
CA ASP A 121 -5.32 -0.89 2.70
C ASP A 121 -4.96 -2.25 2.07
N VAL A 122 -4.99 -3.34 2.86
CA VAL A 122 -4.81 -4.71 2.35
C VAL A 122 -5.86 -5.08 1.30
N LEU A 123 -7.13 -4.73 1.53
CA LEU A 123 -8.21 -5.01 0.57
C LEU A 123 -7.97 -4.29 -0.76
N LEU A 124 -7.52 -3.04 -0.73
CA LEU A 124 -7.14 -2.31 -1.94
C LEU A 124 -5.96 -3.00 -2.66
N GLY A 125 -4.97 -3.51 -1.93
CA GLY A 125 -3.89 -4.31 -2.50
C GLY A 125 -4.39 -5.58 -3.21
N VAL A 126 -5.36 -6.28 -2.60
CA VAL A 126 -6.01 -7.45 -3.23
C VAL A 126 -6.77 -7.05 -4.50
N LEU A 127 -7.44 -5.90 -4.50
CA LEU A 127 -8.13 -5.39 -5.69
C LEU A 127 -7.15 -5.09 -6.83
N ILE A 128 -5.98 -4.51 -6.53
CA ILE A 128 -4.92 -4.29 -7.54
C ILE A 128 -4.45 -5.61 -8.15
N LEU A 129 -4.26 -6.66 -7.34
CA LEU A 129 -3.94 -8.00 -7.85
C LEU A 129 -5.05 -8.53 -8.76
N GLY A 130 -6.32 -8.33 -8.36
CA GLY A 130 -7.47 -8.69 -9.19
C GLY A 130 -7.46 -8.00 -10.55
N PHE A 131 -7.21 -6.69 -10.59
CA PHE A 131 -7.08 -5.95 -11.84
C PHE A 131 -5.89 -6.39 -12.69
N ALA A 132 -4.76 -6.72 -12.06
CA ALA A 132 -3.58 -7.21 -12.78
C ALA A 132 -3.84 -8.57 -13.45
N VAL A 133 -4.53 -9.47 -12.77
CA VAL A 133 -4.88 -10.80 -13.31
C VAL A 133 -5.94 -10.66 -14.42
N LEU A 134 -7.02 -9.91 -14.17
CA LEU A 134 -8.11 -9.76 -15.13
C LEU A 134 -7.71 -8.94 -16.36
N GLY A 135 -6.89 -7.90 -16.16
CA GLY A 135 -6.38 -7.05 -17.24
C GLY A 135 -5.41 -7.76 -18.19
N ARG A 136 -4.90 -8.95 -17.84
CA ARG A 136 -4.11 -9.79 -18.75
C ARG A 136 -4.98 -10.52 -19.78
N PHE A 137 -6.28 -10.69 -19.50
CA PHE A 137 -7.22 -11.45 -20.33
C PHE A 137 -8.28 -10.57 -21.03
N GLY A 138 -8.24 -9.25 -20.84
CA GLY A 138 -9.16 -8.28 -21.42
C GLY A 138 -8.55 -7.44 -22.52
#